data_AF-A0A2N0TZJ0-F1
#
_entry.id   AF-A0A2N0TZJ0-F1
#
_cell.length_a   1.000
_cell.length_b   1.000
_cell.length_c   1.000
_cell.angle_alpha   90.00
_cell.angle_beta   90.00
_cell.angle_gamma   90.00
#
_symmetry.space_group_name_H-M   'P 1'
#
loop_
_entity.id
_entity.type
_entity.pdbx_description
1 polymer ?
#
loop_
_entity_poly.entity_id
_entity_poly.type
_entity_poly.pdbx_seq_one_letter_code
_entity_poly.pdbx_strand_id
1 'polypeptide(L)'
;MKVILSLFLSFFLFISCGSNSKTPHNEARDAPETFDFIIAFGSCNRQDEAQPLWDAILEEEPDLFLWGGDNIYADTDDMNELEADYREQKNHPNYKKLWKTIPVLGTWDDHDYGKNDAGKDWEFKEESQQLFLDFFDVPENDPRREREGVYHSQTFTEDGKSINVIVLDTRYFRSDLEPSDKPGQRYKINAEGTVLGTQQWKWLENELKNSTADYNVILSSIQILSAEHGFETWGNFPSETKKLEELLQASEAKNVIILSGDRHISEFSEQRMEGLNYPLVDFTSSGMTHSYSDFRGEPNQYRIGEVVSDLSFGLLKFDFDSGEVKMEMRGVGNKLQQEYLVKYIE
;
A
#
# COMPACT_ATOMS: atom_id res chain seq x y z
N MET A 1 -41.01 64.05 -43.26
CA MET A 1 -39.73 64.20 -42.54
C MET A 1 -38.92 62.92 -42.77
N LYS A 2 -38.02 62.92 -43.75
CA LYS A 2 -37.06 61.83 -44.01
C LYS A 2 -35.73 62.51 -44.25
N VAL A 3 -34.81 62.42 -43.28
CA VAL A 3 -33.40 62.78 -43.50
C VAL A 3 -32.55 61.75 -42.80
N ILE A 4 -31.74 61.09 -43.62
CA ILE A 4 -30.65 60.17 -43.31
C ILE A 4 -29.47 60.97 -42.75
N LEU A 5 -28.81 60.50 -41.69
CA LEU A 5 -27.47 60.97 -41.29
C LEU A 5 -26.78 59.82 -40.52
N SER A 6 -26.02 58.97 -41.21
CA SER A 6 -24.55 59.01 -41.39
C SER A 6 -23.75 58.90 -40.08
N LEU A 7 -23.14 57.72 -39.92
CA LEU A 7 -22.13 57.37 -38.92
C LEU A 7 -20.91 58.30 -38.97
N PHE A 8 -20.38 58.64 -37.79
CA PHE A 8 -18.97 58.95 -37.60
C PHE A 8 -18.42 58.13 -36.43
N LEU A 9 -17.39 57.35 -36.73
CA LEU A 9 -16.65 56.49 -35.81
C LEU A 9 -15.51 57.31 -35.18
N SER A 10 -15.45 57.39 -33.85
CA SER A 10 -14.28 57.92 -33.13
C SER A 10 -13.72 56.83 -32.23
N PHE A 11 -12.48 56.43 -32.54
CA PHE A 11 -11.67 55.47 -31.79
C PHE A 11 -10.96 56.22 -30.66
N PHE A 12 -11.20 55.86 -29.40
CA PHE A 12 -10.39 56.29 -28.26
C PHE A 12 -9.41 55.19 -27.88
N LEU A 13 -8.10 55.45 -28.05
CA LEU A 13 -7.03 54.64 -27.47
C LEU A 13 -6.90 54.98 -25.98
N PHE A 14 -7.00 53.98 -25.11
CA PHE A 14 -6.51 54.06 -23.73
C PHE A 14 -5.10 53.49 -23.65
N ILE A 15 -4.14 54.35 -23.30
CA ILE A 15 -2.78 53.97 -22.93
C ILE A 15 -2.80 53.62 -21.44
N SER A 16 -2.51 52.37 -21.10
CA SER A 16 -2.26 51.93 -19.73
C SER A 16 -0.75 51.76 -19.51
N CYS A 17 -0.20 52.57 -18.61
CA CYS A 17 1.16 52.40 -18.10
C CYS A 17 1.14 51.35 -16.98
N GLY A 18 1.67 50.16 -17.26
CA GLY A 18 2.01 49.15 -16.26
C GLY A 18 3.53 49.09 -16.06
N SER A 19 3.99 49.31 -14.84
CA SER A 19 5.40 49.26 -14.43
C SER A 19 6.01 47.87 -14.60
N ASN A 20 7.10 47.78 -15.35
CA ASN A 20 7.94 46.58 -15.46
C ASN A 20 8.79 46.42 -14.19
N SER A 21 8.33 45.61 -13.22
CA SER A 21 9.24 44.96 -12.28
C SER A 21 9.67 43.62 -12.88
N LYS A 22 10.90 43.56 -13.39
CA LYS A 22 11.55 42.30 -13.76
C LYS A 22 11.90 41.56 -12.47
N THR A 23 11.03 40.65 -12.05
CA THR A 23 11.40 39.60 -11.09
C THR A 23 12.27 38.59 -11.86
N PRO A 24 13.47 38.23 -11.39
CA PRO A 24 14.23 37.17 -12.02
C PRO A 24 13.53 35.84 -11.71
N HIS A 25 12.91 35.23 -12.71
CA HIS A 25 12.55 33.82 -12.67
C HIS A 25 13.86 33.04 -12.64
N ASN A 26 14.27 32.67 -11.43
CA ASN A 26 15.33 31.73 -11.21
C ASN A 26 14.70 30.34 -11.37
N GLU A 27 14.53 29.88 -12.61
CA GLU A 27 14.38 28.45 -12.88
C GLU A 27 15.77 27.82 -12.71
N ALA A 28 16.20 27.67 -11.46
CA ALA A 28 17.08 26.58 -11.15
C ALA A 28 16.24 25.33 -11.42
N ARG A 29 16.56 24.61 -12.50
CA ARG A 29 16.16 23.21 -12.59
C ARG A 29 16.89 22.54 -11.45
N ASP A 30 16.19 22.26 -10.36
CA ASP A 30 16.72 21.43 -9.30
C ASP A 30 17.27 20.16 -9.96
N ALA A 31 18.46 19.73 -9.53
CA ALA A 31 18.99 18.45 -9.96
C ALA A 31 17.92 17.38 -9.68
N PRO A 32 17.79 16.34 -10.54
CA PRO A 32 16.85 15.27 -10.26
C PRO A 32 17.08 14.76 -8.84
N GLU A 33 16.02 14.72 -8.02
CA GLU A 33 16.06 14.09 -6.70
C GLU A 33 16.55 12.66 -6.90
N THR A 34 17.64 12.30 -6.23
CA THR A 34 18.17 10.94 -6.19
C THR A 34 17.79 10.32 -4.86
N PHE A 35 17.30 9.08 -4.89
CA PHE A 35 16.95 8.29 -3.71
C PHE A 35 17.85 7.06 -3.66
N ASP A 36 18.19 6.63 -2.46
CA ASP A 36 19.12 5.52 -2.23
C ASP A 36 18.42 4.16 -2.38
N PHE A 37 17.13 4.09 -2.07
CA PHE A 37 16.32 2.89 -2.22
C PHE A 37 14.87 3.23 -2.54
N ILE A 38 14.26 2.52 -3.49
CA ILE A 38 12.87 2.72 -3.91
C ILE A 38 12.09 1.42 -3.75
N ILE A 39 11.05 1.45 -2.91
CA ILE A 39 10.06 0.37 -2.83
C ILE A 39 8.81 0.81 -3.60
N ALA A 40 8.41 0.04 -4.60
CA ALA A 40 7.08 0.12 -5.19
C ALA A 40 6.16 -0.91 -4.52
N PHE A 41 4.89 -0.59 -4.33
CA PHE A 41 3.91 -1.55 -3.83
C PHE A 41 2.50 -1.28 -4.35
N GLY A 42 1.67 -2.31 -4.32
CA GLY A 42 0.27 -2.20 -4.69
C GLY A 42 -0.51 -3.47 -4.34
N SER A 43 -1.83 -3.37 -4.38
CA SER A 43 -2.78 -4.45 -4.14
C SER A 43 -3.98 -4.32 -5.07
N CYS A 44 -4.84 -5.34 -5.10
CA CYS A 44 -6.11 -5.32 -5.83
C CYS A 44 -5.90 -5.24 -7.36
N ASN A 45 -5.19 -6.25 -7.87
CA ASN A 45 -4.87 -6.47 -9.26
C ASN A 45 -5.61 -7.70 -9.82
N ARG A 46 -6.63 -7.47 -10.65
CA ARG A 46 -7.28 -8.53 -11.44
C ARG A 46 -6.39 -8.98 -12.59
N GLN A 47 -6.05 -10.26 -12.60
CA GLN A 47 -5.25 -10.93 -13.63
C GLN A 47 -5.89 -10.88 -15.02
N ASP A 48 -7.22 -10.89 -15.08
CA ASP A 48 -8.03 -10.96 -16.30
C ASP A 48 -8.52 -9.57 -16.79
N GLU A 49 -8.13 -8.49 -16.11
CA GLU A 49 -8.39 -7.10 -16.53
C GLU A 49 -7.15 -6.43 -17.14
N ALA A 50 -7.34 -5.23 -17.71
CA ALA A 50 -6.22 -4.41 -18.12
C ALA A 50 -5.43 -3.93 -16.89
N GLN A 51 -4.10 -4.04 -16.93
CA GLN A 51 -3.21 -3.66 -15.82
C GLN A 51 -2.33 -2.46 -16.23
N PRO A 52 -2.89 -1.23 -16.26
CA PRO A 52 -2.25 -0.07 -16.87
C PRO A 52 -1.08 0.53 -16.06
N LEU A 53 -0.86 0.06 -14.83
CA LEU A 53 0.11 0.66 -13.92
C LEU A 53 1.52 0.06 -14.03
N TRP A 54 1.68 -1.12 -14.63
CA TRP A 54 3.00 -1.76 -14.68
C TRP A 54 4.06 -0.97 -15.45
N ASP A 55 3.67 -0.28 -16.52
CA ASP A 55 4.61 0.57 -17.26
C ASP A 55 5.10 1.72 -16.37
N ALA A 56 4.19 2.36 -15.62
CA ALA A 56 4.55 3.42 -14.67
C ALA A 56 5.42 2.90 -13.51
N ILE A 57 5.13 1.70 -12.98
CA ILE A 57 5.97 1.06 -11.96
C ILE A 57 7.38 0.79 -12.50
N LEU A 58 7.50 0.28 -13.73
CA LEU A 58 8.79 0.01 -14.36
C LEU A 58 9.58 1.29 -14.66
N GLU A 59 8.91 2.41 -14.96
CA GLU A 59 9.52 3.72 -15.20
C GLU A 59 10.17 4.32 -13.94
N GLU A 60 9.70 3.95 -12.75
CA GLU A 60 10.26 4.41 -11.47
C GLU A 60 11.51 3.63 -11.05
N GLU A 61 11.89 2.58 -11.82
CA GLU A 61 13.06 1.73 -11.57
C GLU A 61 13.19 1.30 -10.09
N PRO A 62 12.14 0.74 -9.46
CA PRO A 62 12.18 0.41 -8.04
C PRO A 62 13.17 -0.71 -7.74
N ASP A 63 13.80 -0.69 -6.57
CA ASP A 63 14.71 -1.75 -6.10
C ASP A 63 13.96 -2.98 -5.57
N LEU A 64 12.71 -2.79 -5.16
CA LEU A 64 11.84 -3.81 -4.59
C LEU A 64 10.38 -3.55 -4.97
N PHE A 65 9.65 -4.61 -5.32
CA PHE A 65 8.20 -4.56 -5.43
C PHE A 65 7.53 -5.38 -4.32
N LEU A 66 6.51 -4.80 -3.67
CA LEU A 66 5.71 -5.45 -2.65
C LEU A 66 4.25 -5.63 -3.10
N TRP A 67 3.80 -6.87 -3.09
CA TRP A 67 2.41 -7.24 -3.26
C TRP A 67 1.67 -7.15 -1.93
N GLY A 68 0.72 -6.21 -1.84
CA GLY A 68 -0.10 -5.97 -0.65
C GLY A 68 -1.32 -6.88 -0.51
N GLY A 69 -1.43 -7.94 -1.32
CA GLY A 69 -2.61 -8.81 -1.38
C GLY A 69 -3.51 -8.50 -2.58
N ASP A 70 -4.45 -9.41 -2.85
CA ASP A 70 -5.24 -9.42 -4.09
C ASP A 70 -4.37 -9.24 -5.34
N ASN A 71 -3.31 -10.04 -5.39
CA ASN A 71 -2.41 -10.23 -6.51
C ASN A 71 -3.15 -10.79 -7.73
N ILE A 72 -4.22 -11.56 -7.47
CA ILE A 72 -5.21 -12.10 -8.39
C ILE A 72 -6.60 -12.08 -7.73
N TYR A 73 -7.65 -12.20 -8.55
CA TYR A 73 -9.03 -12.37 -8.09
C TYR A 73 -9.56 -13.72 -8.53
N ALA A 74 -9.42 -14.72 -7.66
CA ALA A 74 -9.83 -16.09 -7.96
C ALA A 74 -11.21 -16.44 -7.37
N ASP A 75 -11.44 -16.14 -6.08
CA ASP A 75 -12.72 -16.43 -5.38
C ASP A 75 -13.28 -17.86 -5.61
N THR A 76 -12.39 -18.85 -5.65
CA THR A 76 -12.70 -20.22 -6.07
C THR A 76 -12.26 -21.26 -5.05
N ASP A 77 -13.03 -22.35 -4.97
CA ASP A 77 -12.64 -23.60 -4.30
C ASP A 77 -11.99 -24.61 -5.26
N ASP A 78 -11.85 -24.29 -6.56
CA ASP A 78 -11.12 -25.10 -7.53
C ASP A 78 -9.64 -24.68 -7.59
N MET A 79 -8.76 -25.49 -7.00
CA MET A 79 -7.33 -25.21 -6.96
C MET A 79 -6.67 -25.17 -8.35
N ASN A 80 -7.26 -25.79 -9.38
CA ASN A 80 -6.75 -25.66 -10.75
C ASN A 80 -7.06 -24.29 -11.35
N GLU A 81 -8.20 -23.69 -10.97
CA GLU A 81 -8.56 -22.32 -11.36
C GLU A 81 -7.64 -21.32 -10.65
N LEU A 82 -7.46 -21.48 -9.34
CA LEU A 82 -6.51 -20.66 -8.56
C LEU A 82 -5.08 -20.73 -9.13
N GLU A 83 -4.57 -21.93 -9.45
CA GLU A 83 -3.27 -22.09 -10.11
C GLU A 83 -3.22 -21.40 -11.49
N ALA A 84 -4.31 -21.52 -12.27
CA ALA A 84 -4.39 -20.91 -13.60
C ALA A 84 -4.37 -19.37 -13.53
N ASP A 85 -5.06 -18.78 -12.55
CA ASP A 85 -5.10 -17.34 -12.31
C ASP A 85 -3.73 -16.80 -11.89
N TYR A 86 -3.04 -17.47 -10.97
CA TYR A 86 -1.66 -17.12 -10.62
C TYR A 86 -0.73 -17.20 -11.82
N ARG A 87 -0.90 -18.23 -12.66
CA ARG A 87 -0.10 -18.39 -13.88
C ARG A 87 -0.40 -17.30 -14.91
N GLU A 88 -1.65 -16.84 -15.02
CA GLU A 88 -2.03 -15.72 -15.87
C GLU A 88 -1.30 -14.45 -15.42
N GLN A 89 -1.39 -14.11 -14.13
CA GLN A 89 -0.71 -12.95 -13.57
C GLN A 89 0.80 -13.03 -13.76
N LYS A 90 1.44 -14.16 -13.40
CA LYS A 90 2.88 -14.39 -13.56
C LYS A 90 3.35 -14.25 -15.01
N ASN A 91 2.46 -14.49 -15.99
CA ASN A 91 2.77 -14.35 -17.41
C ASN A 91 2.41 -12.99 -18.02
N HIS A 92 1.79 -12.08 -17.26
CA HIS A 92 1.57 -10.71 -17.71
C HIS A 92 2.91 -10.07 -18.13
N PRO A 93 3.07 -9.58 -19.37
CA PRO A 93 4.39 -9.25 -19.92
C PRO A 93 5.20 -8.26 -19.08
N ASN A 94 4.54 -7.22 -18.57
CA ASN A 94 5.21 -6.18 -17.78
C ASN A 94 5.51 -6.63 -16.35
N TYR A 95 4.60 -7.40 -15.72
CA TYR A 95 4.89 -7.99 -14.41
C TYR A 95 6.04 -9.01 -14.50
N LYS A 96 6.04 -9.84 -15.54
CA LYS A 96 7.14 -10.77 -15.84
C LYS A 96 8.47 -10.06 -16.10
N LYS A 97 8.45 -8.85 -16.66
CA LYS A 97 9.64 -8.01 -16.82
C LYS A 97 10.13 -7.51 -15.46
N LEU A 98 9.24 -6.99 -14.62
CA LEU A 98 9.55 -6.55 -13.25
C LEU A 98 10.14 -7.69 -12.42
N TRP A 99 9.44 -8.84 -12.36
CA TRP A 99 9.84 -10.05 -11.63
C TRP A 99 11.25 -10.55 -11.98
N LYS A 100 11.67 -10.38 -13.24
CA LYS A 100 13.00 -10.80 -13.70
C LYS A 100 14.12 -9.83 -13.35
N THR A 101 13.77 -8.61 -12.96
CA THR A 101 14.72 -7.51 -12.80
C THR A 101 15.01 -7.25 -11.32
N ILE A 102 13.99 -7.38 -10.47
CA ILE A 102 14.09 -7.00 -9.06
C ILE A 102 13.46 -8.05 -8.15
N PRO A 103 13.84 -8.10 -6.86
CA PRO A 103 13.14 -8.86 -5.85
C PRO A 103 11.66 -8.46 -5.78
N VAL A 104 10.81 -9.46 -5.55
CA VAL A 104 9.38 -9.28 -5.33
C VAL A 104 9.00 -10.07 -4.09
N LEU A 105 8.42 -9.37 -3.11
CA LEU A 105 7.86 -9.97 -1.90
C LEU A 105 6.37 -9.65 -1.84
N GLY A 106 5.65 -10.32 -0.94
CA GLY A 106 4.26 -9.96 -0.72
C GLY A 106 3.47 -10.99 0.06
N THR A 107 2.23 -10.62 0.31
CA THR A 107 1.23 -11.46 0.95
C THR A 107 0.03 -11.63 0.01
N TRP A 108 -0.92 -12.46 0.42
CA TRP A 108 -2.24 -12.52 -0.19
C TRP A 108 -3.22 -11.60 0.51
N ASP A 109 -4.40 -11.44 -0.07
CA ASP A 109 -5.62 -11.10 0.64
C ASP A 109 -6.73 -12.10 0.31
N ASP A 110 -8.00 -11.78 0.58
CA ASP A 110 -9.09 -12.75 0.52
C ASP A 110 -9.33 -13.33 -0.89
N HIS A 111 -9.15 -12.54 -1.94
CA HIS A 111 -9.45 -13.00 -3.29
C HIS A 111 -8.43 -14.02 -3.83
N ASP A 112 -7.15 -13.93 -3.44
CA ASP A 112 -6.13 -14.98 -3.72
C ASP A 112 -6.10 -16.09 -2.67
N TYR A 113 -6.57 -15.80 -1.45
CA TYR A 113 -6.79 -16.81 -0.42
C TYR A 113 -7.94 -17.77 -0.83
N GLY A 114 -8.78 -17.36 -1.77
CA GLY A 114 -9.76 -18.18 -2.47
C GLY A 114 -11.20 -17.86 -2.14
N LYS A 115 -11.47 -16.94 -1.21
CA LYS A 115 -12.84 -16.55 -0.87
C LYS A 115 -12.87 -15.21 -0.14
N ASN A 116 -13.61 -14.27 -0.72
CA ASN A 116 -13.93 -12.97 -0.12
C ASN A 116 -14.23 -13.04 1.40
N ASP A 117 -13.49 -12.24 2.17
CA ASP A 117 -13.45 -12.10 3.62
C ASP A 117 -13.21 -13.40 4.41
N ALA A 118 -12.66 -14.45 3.80
CA ALA A 118 -12.41 -15.71 4.51
C ALA A 118 -11.21 -15.62 5.46
N GLY A 119 -11.21 -16.47 6.49
CA GLY A 119 -10.19 -16.50 7.53
C GLY A 119 -9.73 -17.93 7.79
N LYS A 120 -9.41 -18.23 9.05
CA LYS A 120 -8.89 -19.54 9.48
C LYS A 120 -9.78 -20.73 9.17
N ASP A 121 -11.08 -20.51 8.98
CA ASP A 121 -12.10 -21.53 8.76
C ASP A 121 -12.30 -21.84 7.25
N TRP A 122 -11.48 -21.25 6.37
CA TRP A 122 -11.45 -21.62 4.95
C TRP A 122 -10.86 -23.02 4.74
N GLU A 123 -11.62 -23.90 4.10
CA GLU A 123 -11.29 -25.33 3.97
C GLU A 123 -10.10 -25.61 3.04
N PHE A 124 -9.79 -24.70 2.11
CA PHE A 124 -8.73 -24.86 1.10
C PHE A 124 -7.49 -23.99 1.37
N LYS A 125 -7.33 -23.46 2.59
CA LYS A 125 -6.24 -22.53 2.91
C LYS A 125 -4.85 -23.16 2.80
N GLU A 126 -4.72 -24.46 3.06
CA GLU A 126 -3.44 -25.17 2.96
C GLU A 126 -3.02 -25.33 1.50
N GLU A 127 -3.94 -25.68 0.61
CA GLU A 127 -3.72 -25.76 -0.82
C GLU A 127 -3.45 -24.38 -1.43
N SER A 128 -4.25 -23.38 -1.03
CA SER A 128 -4.05 -21.98 -1.44
C SER A 128 -2.67 -21.48 -1.04
N GLN A 129 -2.17 -21.86 0.16
CA GLN A 129 -0.79 -21.60 0.59
C GLN A 129 0.24 -22.13 -0.38
N GLN A 130 0.12 -23.39 -0.81
CA GLN A 130 1.11 -23.98 -1.70
C GLN A 130 1.11 -23.29 -3.07
N LEU A 131 -0.06 -22.95 -3.61
CA LEU A 131 -0.17 -22.25 -4.89
C LEU A 131 0.35 -20.81 -4.83
N PHE A 132 0.10 -20.11 -3.72
CA PHE A 132 0.70 -18.79 -3.47
C PHE A 132 2.24 -18.88 -3.43
N LEU A 133 2.77 -19.87 -2.70
CA LEU A 133 4.23 -20.06 -2.58
C LEU A 133 4.85 -20.46 -3.93
N ASP A 134 4.14 -21.23 -4.77
CA ASP A 134 4.52 -21.53 -6.15
C ASP A 134 4.53 -20.28 -7.02
N PHE A 135 3.52 -19.42 -6.89
CA PHE A 135 3.46 -18.14 -7.58
C PHE A 135 4.66 -17.24 -7.23
N PHE A 136 5.19 -17.31 -6.00
CA PHE A 136 6.38 -16.57 -5.59
C PHE A 136 7.72 -17.31 -5.82
N ASP A 137 7.70 -18.46 -6.49
CA ASP A 137 8.88 -19.33 -6.69
C ASP A 137 9.59 -19.69 -5.37
N VAL A 138 8.84 -19.83 -4.27
CA VAL A 138 9.39 -20.13 -2.94
C VAL A 138 9.98 -21.55 -2.94
N PRO A 139 11.26 -21.74 -2.56
CA PRO A 139 11.91 -23.05 -2.60
C PRO A 139 11.20 -24.12 -1.76
N GLU A 140 11.25 -25.37 -2.21
CA GLU A 140 10.69 -26.53 -1.50
C GLU A 140 11.17 -26.70 -0.06
N ASN A 141 12.37 -26.21 0.26
CA ASN A 141 12.97 -26.30 1.59
C ASN A 141 12.78 -25.03 2.45
N ASP A 142 12.00 -24.05 1.96
CA ASP A 142 11.66 -22.85 2.72
C ASP A 142 10.70 -23.21 3.87
N PRO A 143 10.89 -22.70 5.09
CA PRO A 143 10.01 -22.98 6.22
C PRO A 143 8.53 -22.70 5.95
N ARG A 144 8.20 -21.76 5.06
CA ARG A 144 6.81 -21.48 4.65
C ARG A 144 6.12 -22.65 3.96
N ARG A 145 6.85 -23.61 3.40
CA ARG A 145 6.25 -24.81 2.78
C ARG A 145 5.68 -25.77 3.82
N GLU A 146 6.21 -25.75 5.04
CA GLU A 146 5.81 -26.66 6.13
C GLU A 146 5.06 -25.96 7.28
N ARG A 147 5.20 -24.64 7.40
CA ARG A 147 4.60 -23.83 8.45
C ARG A 147 3.31 -23.19 7.96
N GLU A 148 2.30 -23.16 8.82
CA GLU A 148 1.05 -22.41 8.60
C GLU A 148 1.31 -20.92 8.31
N GLY A 149 0.69 -20.40 7.25
CA GLY A 149 0.73 -18.99 6.84
C GLY A 149 1.97 -18.59 6.01
N VAL A 150 1.78 -17.59 5.15
CA VAL A 150 2.78 -17.13 4.15
C VAL A 150 3.73 -16.04 4.65
N TYR A 151 3.57 -15.62 5.90
CA TYR A 151 4.33 -14.52 6.51
C TYR A 151 5.84 -14.76 6.49
N HIS A 152 6.63 -13.71 6.26
CA HIS A 152 8.10 -13.83 6.18
C HIS A 152 8.76 -12.46 6.31
N SER A 153 10.07 -12.43 6.40
CA SER A 153 10.84 -11.19 6.40
C SER A 153 12.08 -11.31 5.51
N GLN A 154 12.54 -10.16 5.02
CA GLN A 154 13.80 -10.05 4.31
C GLN A 154 14.40 -8.67 4.57
N THR A 155 15.69 -8.65 4.91
CA THR A 155 16.45 -7.41 5.08
C THR A 155 17.23 -7.09 3.81
N PHE A 156 17.12 -5.84 3.37
CA PHE A 156 17.88 -5.24 2.28
C PHE A 156 18.91 -4.27 2.87
N THR A 157 20.06 -4.15 2.23
CA THR A 157 21.14 -3.26 2.68
C THR A 157 21.68 -2.52 1.48
N GLU A 158 21.64 -1.20 1.54
CA GLU A 158 22.11 -0.30 0.49
C GLU A 158 22.81 0.88 1.17
N ASP A 159 23.98 1.29 0.65
CA ASP A 159 24.82 2.36 1.21
C ASP A 159 25.04 2.32 2.74
N GLY A 160 25.11 1.11 3.31
CA GLY A 160 25.37 0.91 4.73
C GLY A 160 24.15 1.14 5.65
N LYS A 161 22.98 1.44 5.08
CA LYS A 161 21.69 1.42 5.77
C LYS A 161 20.94 0.14 5.44
N SER A 162 19.99 -0.22 6.30
CA SER A 162 19.23 -1.45 6.17
C SER A 162 17.73 -1.25 6.34
N ILE A 163 16.96 -1.92 5.49
CA ILE A 163 15.50 -1.94 5.52
C ILE A 163 15.07 -3.39 5.75
N ASN A 164 14.43 -3.66 6.89
CA ASN A 164 13.82 -4.96 7.15
C ASN A 164 12.36 -4.92 6.70
N VAL A 165 12.01 -5.70 5.67
CA VAL A 165 10.63 -5.86 5.22
C VAL A 165 10.03 -7.05 5.94
N ILE A 166 8.95 -6.83 6.68
CA ILE A 166 8.22 -7.81 7.48
C ILE A 166 6.85 -7.98 6.86
N VAL A 167 6.62 -9.11 6.20
CA VAL A 167 5.38 -9.43 5.51
C VAL A 167 4.47 -10.23 6.44
N LEU A 168 3.31 -9.67 6.75
CA LEU A 168 2.26 -10.32 7.52
C LEU A 168 1.32 -11.13 6.62
N ASP A 169 0.60 -12.03 7.25
CA ASP A 169 -0.49 -12.83 6.71
C ASP A 169 -1.65 -12.63 7.66
N THR A 170 -2.69 -11.97 7.17
CA THR A 170 -3.86 -11.52 7.94
C THR A 170 -5.07 -12.40 7.64
N ARG A 171 -4.89 -13.52 6.91
CA ARG A 171 -5.97 -14.43 6.52
C ARG A 171 -5.88 -15.76 7.23
N TYR A 172 -4.71 -16.41 7.20
CA TYR A 172 -4.56 -17.82 7.58
C TYR A 172 -5.02 -18.15 9.01
N PHE A 173 -4.76 -17.24 9.95
CA PHE A 173 -5.09 -17.41 11.36
C PHE A 173 -6.28 -16.58 11.83
N ARG A 174 -6.75 -15.65 10.99
CA ARG A 174 -7.72 -14.64 11.39
C ARG A 174 -9.06 -15.28 11.73
N SER A 175 -9.63 -14.89 12.86
CA SER A 175 -10.97 -15.31 13.25
C SER A 175 -12.02 -14.74 12.28
N ASP A 176 -13.14 -15.45 12.15
CA ASP A 176 -14.24 -15.01 11.29
C ASP A 176 -14.76 -13.61 11.64
N LEU A 177 -15.22 -12.91 10.59
CA LEU A 177 -15.96 -11.67 10.71
C LEU A 177 -17.46 -11.95 10.79
N GLU A 178 -18.10 -11.33 11.77
CA GLU A 178 -19.54 -11.43 11.94
C GLU A 178 -20.25 -10.21 11.34
N PRO A 179 -21.34 -10.40 10.57
CA PRO A 179 -22.13 -9.28 10.05
C PRO A 179 -22.66 -8.37 11.17
N SER A 180 -22.57 -7.06 10.93
CA SER A 180 -23.07 -6.02 11.83
C SER A 180 -24.49 -5.58 11.49
N ASP A 181 -25.28 -5.34 12.55
CA ASP A 181 -26.64 -4.79 12.45
C ASP A 181 -26.64 -3.25 12.42
N LYS A 182 -25.47 -2.61 12.55
CA LYS A 182 -25.32 -1.14 12.55
C LYS A 182 -25.19 -0.60 11.13
N PRO A 183 -25.98 0.41 10.73
CA PRO A 183 -25.85 1.04 9.42
C PRO A 183 -24.44 1.58 9.17
N GLY A 184 -23.89 1.31 7.99
CA GLY A 184 -22.55 1.77 7.60
C GLY A 184 -21.40 0.92 8.17
N GLN A 185 -21.70 -0.16 8.89
CA GLN A 185 -20.71 -1.09 9.41
C GLN A 185 -21.03 -2.50 8.90
N ARG A 186 -20.18 -3.07 8.04
CA ARG A 186 -20.32 -4.42 7.50
C ARG A 186 -20.06 -5.47 8.58
N TYR A 187 -19.06 -5.25 9.43
CA TYR A 187 -18.61 -6.24 10.42
C TYR A 187 -18.62 -5.75 11.87
N LYS A 188 -19.01 -6.64 12.78
CA LYS A 188 -18.96 -6.41 14.23
C LYS A 188 -17.53 -6.36 14.73
N ILE A 189 -17.34 -5.68 15.85
CA ILE A 189 -16.11 -5.75 16.62
C ILE A 189 -16.04 -7.12 17.30
N ASN A 190 -14.94 -7.83 17.11
CA ASN A 190 -14.62 -9.09 17.74
C ASN A 190 -13.41 -8.92 18.68
N ALA A 191 -13.68 -8.56 19.94
CA ALA A 191 -12.63 -8.27 20.92
C ALA A 191 -11.81 -9.50 21.36
N GLU A 192 -12.35 -10.71 21.17
CA GLU A 192 -11.70 -11.99 21.55
C GLU A 192 -11.11 -12.72 20.34
N GLY A 193 -11.26 -12.16 19.14
CA GLY A 193 -10.71 -12.71 17.91
C GLY A 193 -9.22 -12.46 17.78
N THR A 194 -8.62 -13.03 16.74
CA THR A 194 -7.21 -12.82 16.41
C THR A 194 -7.08 -12.51 14.92
N VAL A 195 -6.03 -11.78 14.53
CA VAL A 195 -5.64 -11.59 13.14
C VAL A 195 -4.49 -12.52 12.81
N LEU A 196 -3.41 -12.46 13.58
CA LEU A 196 -2.17 -13.20 13.29
C LEU A 196 -2.14 -14.58 13.95
N GLY A 197 -2.94 -14.82 14.99
CA GLY A 197 -2.85 -16.04 15.79
C GLY A 197 -1.52 -16.17 16.54
N THR A 198 -1.44 -17.16 17.42
CA THR A 198 -0.33 -17.28 18.38
C THR A 198 1.03 -17.47 17.71
N GLN A 199 1.10 -18.24 16.62
CA GLN A 199 2.36 -18.63 16.00
C GLN A 199 3.03 -17.43 15.31
N GLN A 200 2.27 -16.70 14.49
CA GLN A 200 2.78 -15.54 13.79
C GLN A 200 3.01 -14.35 14.73
N TRP A 201 2.20 -14.17 15.77
CA TRP A 201 2.49 -13.15 16.80
C TRP A 201 3.84 -13.35 17.46
N LYS A 202 4.15 -14.60 17.83
CA LYS A 202 5.46 -14.93 18.41
C LYS A 202 6.59 -14.70 17.42
N TRP A 203 6.36 -14.99 16.15
CA TRP A 203 7.33 -14.70 15.08
C TRP A 203 7.54 -13.18 14.92
N LEU A 204 6.48 -12.39 14.77
CA LEU A 204 6.54 -10.94 14.63
C LEU A 204 7.23 -10.27 15.82
N GLU A 205 6.95 -10.74 17.05
CA GLU A 205 7.65 -10.28 18.24
C GLU A 205 9.16 -10.50 18.15
N ASN A 206 9.59 -11.66 17.66
CA ASN A 206 11.01 -11.95 17.48
C ASN A 206 11.63 -11.12 16.35
N GLU A 207 10.94 -10.90 15.24
CA GLU A 207 11.44 -10.07 14.15
C GLU A 207 11.69 -8.64 14.62
N LEU A 208 10.71 -8.02 15.30
CA LEU A 208 10.83 -6.63 15.74
C LEU A 208 11.83 -6.47 16.89
N LYS A 209 11.82 -7.34 17.90
CA LYS A 209 12.75 -7.25 19.05
C LYS A 209 14.20 -7.49 18.70
N ASN A 210 14.47 -8.26 17.64
CA ASN A 210 15.83 -8.56 17.20
C ASN A 210 16.24 -7.74 15.98
N SER A 211 15.36 -6.88 15.46
CA SER A 211 15.69 -6.04 14.31
C SER A 211 16.77 -5.03 14.69
N THR A 212 17.83 -5.01 13.88
CA THR A 212 18.86 -3.98 13.93
C THR A 212 18.78 -3.04 12.72
N ALA A 213 17.72 -3.18 11.93
CA ALA A 213 17.54 -2.41 10.71
C ALA A 213 17.26 -0.94 11.01
N ASP A 214 17.70 -0.06 10.10
CA ASP A 214 17.47 1.38 10.19
C ASP A 214 16.00 1.72 9.93
N TYR A 215 15.32 0.93 9.09
CA TYR A 215 13.89 1.01 8.81
C TYR A 215 13.23 -0.37 8.89
N ASN A 216 11.99 -0.41 9.37
CA ASN A 216 11.19 -1.63 9.45
C ASN A 216 9.87 -1.43 8.71
N VAL A 217 9.72 -2.04 7.54
CA VAL A 217 8.51 -1.92 6.72
C VAL A 217 7.62 -3.13 6.99
N ILE A 218 6.49 -2.92 7.65
CA ILE A 218 5.48 -3.95 7.91
C ILE A 218 4.44 -3.91 6.79
N LEU A 219 4.30 -5.01 6.05
CA LEU A 219 3.27 -5.18 5.03
C LEU A 219 2.10 -5.99 5.59
N SER A 220 0.93 -5.37 5.67
CA SER A 220 -0.35 -5.98 6.03
C SER A 220 -1.26 -5.96 4.82
N SER A 221 -2.09 -6.98 4.58
CA SER A 221 -3.02 -6.90 3.44
C SER A 221 -4.18 -5.95 3.69
N ILE A 222 -4.60 -5.82 4.95
CA ILE A 222 -5.70 -4.96 5.39
C ILE A 222 -5.17 -3.78 6.22
N GLN A 223 -5.92 -2.67 6.27
CA GLN A 223 -5.54 -1.45 6.97
C GLN A 223 -5.35 -1.67 8.48
N ILE A 224 -4.37 -0.98 9.07
CA ILE A 224 -4.06 -1.03 10.51
C ILE A 224 -4.60 0.21 11.23
N LEU A 225 -4.29 1.42 10.73
CA LEU A 225 -4.67 2.68 11.37
C LEU A 225 -6.06 3.16 10.95
N SER A 226 -6.39 3.06 9.65
CA SER A 226 -7.72 3.41 9.15
C SER A 226 -8.69 2.28 9.51
N ALA A 227 -9.60 2.54 10.44
CA ALA A 227 -10.45 1.52 11.04
C ALA A 227 -11.92 1.94 11.23
N GLU A 228 -12.28 3.18 10.89
CA GLU A 228 -13.62 3.73 11.16
C GLU A 228 -14.59 3.53 9.98
N HIS A 229 -14.12 3.05 8.83
CA HIS A 229 -14.89 2.87 7.59
C HIS A 229 -15.87 1.68 7.62
N GLY A 230 -15.77 0.79 8.62
CA GLY A 230 -16.76 -0.27 8.86
C GLY A 230 -16.64 -1.52 7.98
N PHE A 231 -15.63 -1.60 7.11
CA PHE A 231 -15.26 -2.81 6.36
C PHE A 231 -14.23 -3.65 7.14
N GLU A 232 -13.57 -4.59 6.47
CA GLU A 232 -12.49 -5.35 7.08
C GLU A 232 -11.26 -4.47 7.35
N THR A 233 -10.68 -4.63 8.53
CA THR A 233 -9.52 -3.88 9.03
C THR A 233 -9.04 -4.57 10.33
N TRP A 234 -7.81 -4.28 10.75
CA TRP A 234 -7.37 -4.66 12.10
C TRP A 234 -8.29 -4.12 13.19
N GLY A 235 -8.95 -2.99 12.95
CA GLY A 235 -9.93 -2.40 13.86
C GLY A 235 -11.13 -3.30 14.19
N ASN A 236 -11.42 -4.35 13.41
CA ASN A 236 -12.41 -5.35 13.79
C ASN A 236 -11.96 -6.15 15.03
N PHE A 237 -10.66 -6.21 15.31
CA PHE A 237 -10.02 -6.98 16.39
C PHE A 237 -9.20 -6.05 17.30
N PRO A 238 -9.84 -5.21 18.15
CA PRO A 238 -9.16 -4.16 18.91
C PRO A 238 -8.10 -4.67 19.90
N SER A 239 -8.22 -5.92 20.38
CA SER A 239 -7.19 -6.56 21.20
C SER A 239 -5.91 -6.82 20.43
N GLU A 240 -6.00 -7.12 19.13
CA GLU A 240 -4.87 -7.35 18.23
C GLU A 240 -4.22 -6.03 17.82
N THR A 241 -5.00 -4.98 17.53
CA THR A 241 -4.47 -3.62 17.32
C THR A 241 -3.67 -3.16 18.53
N LYS A 242 -4.25 -3.27 19.73
CA LYS A 242 -3.57 -2.89 20.97
C LYS A 242 -2.29 -3.71 21.20
N LYS A 243 -2.31 -5.00 20.90
CA LYS A 243 -1.14 -5.87 21.00
C LYS A 243 -0.02 -5.46 20.03
N LEU A 244 -0.37 -5.03 18.82
CA LEU A 244 0.61 -4.47 17.87
C LEU A 244 1.22 -3.20 18.43
N GLU A 245 0.39 -2.26 18.90
CA GLU A 245 0.85 -1.01 19.49
C GLU A 245 1.82 -1.24 20.67
N GLU A 246 1.47 -2.14 21.59
CA GLU A 246 2.31 -2.52 22.72
C GLU A 246 3.62 -3.18 22.26
N LEU A 247 3.59 -4.01 21.21
CA LEU A 247 4.78 -4.63 20.66
C LEU A 247 5.71 -3.60 20.00
N LEU A 248 5.17 -2.67 19.21
CA LEU A 248 5.96 -1.62 18.57
C LEU A 248 6.72 -0.81 19.62
N GLN A 249 6.03 -0.39 20.69
CA GLN A 249 6.66 0.32 21.82
C GLN A 249 7.71 -0.52 22.54
N ALA A 250 7.43 -1.81 22.80
CA ALA A 250 8.31 -2.68 23.57
C ALA A 250 9.51 -3.22 22.78
N SER A 251 9.45 -3.21 21.44
CA SER A 251 10.49 -3.77 20.58
C SER A 251 11.68 -2.84 20.37
N GLU A 252 11.51 -1.53 20.57
CA GLU A 252 12.49 -0.49 20.22
C GLU A 252 12.93 -0.52 18.74
N ALA A 253 12.16 -1.19 17.87
CA ALA A 253 12.42 -1.22 16.43
C ALA A 253 12.39 0.18 15.85
N LYS A 254 13.40 0.51 15.03
CA LYS A 254 13.54 1.83 14.43
C LYS A 254 12.59 2.03 13.26
N ASN A 255 12.05 3.23 13.16
CA ASN A 255 11.41 3.78 11.95
C ASN A 255 10.45 2.78 11.29
N VAL A 256 9.42 2.38 12.04
CA VAL A 256 8.42 1.45 11.54
C VAL A 256 7.46 2.17 10.59
N ILE A 257 7.27 1.59 9.41
CA ILE A 257 6.33 2.05 8.37
C ILE A 257 5.39 0.88 8.06
N ILE A 258 4.09 1.15 8.03
CA ILE A 258 3.06 0.16 7.66
C ILE A 258 2.62 0.43 6.22
N LEU A 259 2.47 -0.66 5.46
CA LEU A 259 1.84 -0.66 4.14
C LEU A 259 0.58 -1.53 4.19
N SER A 260 -0.49 -1.09 3.52
CA SER A 260 -1.79 -1.79 3.50
C SER A 260 -2.51 -1.78 2.14
N GLY A 261 -3.48 -2.68 1.97
CA GLY A 261 -4.26 -2.92 0.74
C GLY A 261 -5.79 -2.97 0.96
N ASP A 262 -6.48 -3.91 0.31
CA ASP A 262 -7.94 -4.26 0.40
C ASP A 262 -8.94 -3.20 -0.11
N ARG A 263 -8.70 -1.92 0.17
CA ARG A 263 -9.78 -0.91 0.18
C ARG A 263 -10.24 -0.37 -1.17
N HIS A 264 -9.55 -0.69 -2.26
CA HIS A 264 -9.71 -0.10 -3.60
C HIS A 264 -9.57 1.45 -3.61
N ILE A 265 -8.84 1.98 -2.64
CA ILE A 265 -8.45 3.40 -2.52
C ILE A 265 -7.00 3.47 -2.06
N SER A 266 -6.39 4.64 -2.19
CA SER A 266 -5.12 4.95 -1.52
C SER A 266 -5.28 6.12 -0.56
N GLU A 267 -4.68 6.00 0.62
CA GLU A 267 -4.63 7.08 1.60
C GLU A 267 -3.39 6.95 2.49
N PHE A 268 -3.00 8.07 3.10
CA PHE A 268 -1.99 8.07 4.16
C PHE A 268 -2.69 8.24 5.51
N SER A 269 -2.26 7.46 6.50
CA SER A 269 -2.61 7.67 7.90
C SER A 269 -1.34 7.87 8.73
N GLU A 270 -1.32 8.85 9.63
CA GLU A 270 -0.24 9.04 10.61
C GLU A 270 -0.80 9.07 12.02
N GLN A 271 -0.19 8.28 12.90
CA GLN A 271 -0.40 8.35 14.33
C GLN A 271 0.93 8.62 15.05
N ARG A 272 0.90 9.56 16.01
CA ARG A 272 1.99 9.77 16.96
C ARG A 272 1.65 9.07 18.26
N MET A 273 2.45 8.07 18.62
CA MET A 273 2.24 7.24 19.79
C MET A 273 3.25 7.58 20.88
N GLU A 274 2.80 7.58 22.13
CA GLU A 274 3.73 7.65 23.27
C GLU A 274 4.64 6.42 23.25
N GLY A 275 5.95 6.63 23.47
CA GLY A 275 6.96 5.56 23.42
C GLY A 275 7.61 5.34 22.05
N LEU A 276 7.05 5.88 20.96
CA LEU A 276 7.70 5.90 19.64
C LEU A 276 8.33 7.27 19.37
N ASN A 277 9.59 7.29 18.93
CA ASN A 277 10.32 8.52 18.57
C ASN A 277 10.16 8.91 17.08
N TYR A 278 9.35 8.16 16.33
CA TYR A 278 8.99 8.40 14.94
C TYR A 278 7.46 8.42 14.77
N PRO A 279 6.93 9.07 13.72
CA PRO A 279 5.53 8.90 13.35
C PRO A 279 5.27 7.48 12.83
N LEU A 280 4.21 6.84 13.31
CA LEU A 280 3.74 5.58 12.74
C LEU A 280 2.85 5.91 11.55
N VAL A 281 3.33 5.59 10.35
CA VAL A 281 2.60 5.81 9.10
C VAL A 281 2.03 4.50 8.62
N ASP A 282 0.76 4.51 8.19
CA ASP A 282 0.10 3.45 7.44
C ASP A 282 -0.26 4.00 6.05
N PHE A 283 0.45 3.52 5.04
CA PHE A 283 0.25 3.89 3.66
C PHE A 283 -0.54 2.78 2.95
N THR A 284 -1.81 3.06 2.70
CA THR A 284 -2.67 2.18 1.89
C THR A 284 -2.48 2.47 0.41
N SER A 285 -2.17 1.45 -0.39
CA SER A 285 -2.24 1.52 -1.85
C SER A 285 -3.01 0.32 -2.40
N SER A 286 -4.26 0.57 -2.76
CA SER A 286 -5.19 -0.45 -3.22
C SER A 286 -5.98 0.03 -4.43
N GLY A 287 -6.00 -0.80 -5.47
CA GLY A 287 -6.76 -0.58 -6.70
C GLY A 287 -5.89 -0.45 -7.94
N MET A 288 -5.07 -1.46 -8.21
CA MET A 288 -4.21 -1.45 -9.40
C MET A 288 -4.97 -1.62 -10.71
N THR A 289 -6.14 -2.29 -10.65
CA THR A 289 -6.98 -2.59 -11.83
C THR A 289 -8.37 -1.98 -11.74
N HIS A 290 -8.93 -1.90 -10.53
CA HIS A 290 -10.20 -1.28 -10.24
C HIS A 290 -10.12 -0.51 -8.91
N SER A 291 -10.81 0.63 -8.84
CA SER A 291 -10.86 1.48 -7.66
C SER A 291 -12.31 1.72 -7.21
N TYR A 292 -12.50 2.16 -5.98
CA TYR A 292 -13.80 2.61 -5.50
C TYR A 292 -14.11 4.02 -6.03
N SER A 293 -14.31 4.15 -7.34
CA SER A 293 -14.47 5.44 -8.04
C SER A 293 -15.66 6.30 -7.57
N ASP A 294 -16.68 5.66 -6.96
CA ASP A 294 -17.86 6.32 -6.41
C ASP A 294 -17.68 6.78 -4.95
N PHE A 295 -16.45 6.78 -4.43
CA PHE A 295 -16.12 7.17 -3.07
C PHE A 295 -16.71 8.54 -2.69
N ARG A 296 -17.38 8.60 -1.54
CA ARG A 296 -18.05 9.82 -1.03
C ARG A 296 -17.49 10.32 0.30
N GLY A 297 -16.42 9.71 0.80
CA GLY A 297 -15.86 9.97 2.12
C GLY A 297 -16.12 8.83 3.10
N GLU A 298 -15.09 8.52 3.88
CA GLU A 298 -15.14 7.64 5.04
C GLU A 298 -14.32 8.26 6.19
N PRO A 299 -14.74 8.10 7.45
CA PRO A 299 -14.00 8.63 8.59
C PRO A 299 -12.65 7.92 8.71
N ASN A 300 -11.62 8.71 9.01
CA ASN A 300 -10.29 8.26 9.42
C ASN A 300 -9.64 9.41 10.20
N GLN A 301 -9.62 9.29 11.51
CA GLN A 301 -9.04 10.31 12.41
C GLN A 301 -7.53 10.53 12.20
N TYR A 302 -6.82 9.60 11.57
CA TYR A 302 -5.38 9.64 11.33
C TYR A 302 -5.01 10.13 9.92
N ARG A 303 -6.00 10.44 9.07
CA ARG A 303 -5.77 10.75 7.65
C ARG A 303 -4.83 11.95 7.48
N ILE A 304 -3.88 11.78 6.58
CA ILE A 304 -3.02 12.83 6.03
C ILE A 304 -3.33 13.00 4.54
N GLY A 305 -3.63 14.22 4.14
CA GLY A 305 -4.03 14.53 2.76
C GLY A 305 -5.45 14.05 2.44
N GLU A 306 -5.69 13.77 1.15
CA GLU A 306 -6.97 13.33 0.62
C GLU A 306 -6.94 11.84 0.25
N VAL A 307 -8.12 11.24 0.13
CA VAL A 307 -8.26 9.88 -0.40
C VAL A 307 -8.13 9.92 -1.92
N VAL A 308 -7.28 9.05 -2.47
CA VAL A 308 -7.19 8.79 -3.91
C VAL A 308 -8.09 7.58 -4.23
N SER A 309 -9.16 7.83 -4.96
CA SER A 309 -10.12 6.79 -5.42
C SER A 309 -9.99 6.48 -6.92
N ASP A 310 -8.84 6.79 -7.50
CA ASP A 310 -8.43 6.43 -8.87
C ASP A 310 -7.51 5.18 -8.82
N LEU A 311 -7.23 4.57 -9.97
CA LEU A 311 -6.18 3.54 -10.04
C LEU A 311 -4.83 4.11 -9.58
N SER A 312 -4.15 3.36 -8.73
CA SER A 312 -2.90 3.81 -8.12
C SER A 312 -1.98 2.66 -7.69
N PHE A 313 -0.71 2.99 -7.55
CA PHE A 313 0.31 2.23 -6.84
C PHE A 313 1.08 3.19 -5.92
N GLY A 314 1.76 2.63 -4.91
CA GLY A 314 2.53 3.39 -3.94
C GLY A 314 4.03 3.29 -4.18
N LEU A 315 4.75 4.35 -3.84
CA LEU A 315 6.21 4.40 -3.80
C LEU A 315 6.68 4.87 -2.43
N LEU A 316 7.72 4.24 -1.90
CA LEU A 316 8.52 4.73 -0.78
C LEU A 316 9.92 4.96 -1.30
N LYS A 317 10.35 6.21 -1.29
CA LYS A 317 11.65 6.63 -1.79
C LYS A 317 12.49 7.11 -0.62
N PHE A 318 13.50 6.32 -0.28
CA PHE A 318 14.35 6.53 0.88
C PHE A 318 15.53 7.43 0.52
N ASP A 319 15.74 8.48 1.31
CA ASP A 319 16.96 9.28 1.35
C ASP A 319 17.61 9.07 2.73
N PHE A 320 18.64 8.23 2.73
CA PHE A 320 19.37 7.80 3.90
C PHE A 320 20.24 8.91 4.51
N ASP A 321 20.70 9.86 3.70
CA ASP A 321 21.50 10.99 4.15
C ASP A 321 20.65 11.98 4.96
N SER A 322 19.42 12.26 4.51
CA SER A 322 18.51 13.18 5.18
C SER A 322 17.62 12.53 6.24
N GLY A 323 17.52 11.19 6.22
CA GLY A 323 16.61 10.39 7.03
C GLY A 323 15.15 10.50 6.56
N GLU A 324 14.92 10.95 5.34
CA GLU A 324 13.58 11.21 4.81
C GLU A 324 13.08 10.03 3.96
N VAL A 325 11.79 9.76 4.05
CA VAL A 325 11.10 8.82 3.18
C VAL A 325 10.00 9.60 2.47
N LYS A 326 10.14 9.77 1.16
CA LYS A 326 9.13 10.37 0.31
C LYS A 326 8.17 9.29 -0.15
N MET A 327 6.93 9.40 0.28
CA MET A 327 5.86 8.47 -0.10
C MET A 327 5.01 9.10 -1.19
N GLU A 328 4.71 8.36 -2.25
CA GLU A 328 3.93 8.87 -3.39
C GLU A 328 2.84 7.89 -3.80
N MET A 329 1.66 8.42 -4.08
CA MET A 329 0.59 7.73 -4.80
C MET A 329 0.69 8.12 -6.26
N ARG A 330 0.83 7.13 -7.14
CA ARG A 330 0.96 7.35 -8.58
C ARG A 330 -0.07 6.55 -9.36
N GLY A 331 -0.63 7.18 -10.38
CA GLY A 331 -1.65 6.58 -11.23
C GLY A 331 -1.17 6.27 -12.65
N VAL A 332 -2.14 6.04 -13.54
CA VAL A 332 -1.91 5.75 -14.97
C VAL A 332 -1.05 6.83 -15.62
N GLY A 333 -0.07 6.39 -16.42
CA GLY A 333 0.90 7.28 -17.07
C GLY A 333 1.84 7.96 -16.08
N ASN A 334 2.11 7.29 -14.95
CA ASN A 334 3.02 7.74 -13.90
C ASN A 334 2.66 9.12 -13.31
N LYS A 335 1.36 9.44 -13.31
CA LYS A 335 0.85 10.71 -12.79
C LYS A 335 0.94 10.71 -11.26
N LEU A 336 1.70 11.65 -10.70
CA LEU A 336 1.66 11.92 -9.26
C LEU A 336 0.25 12.38 -8.86
N GLN A 337 -0.39 11.63 -7.96
CA GLN A 337 -1.72 11.93 -7.43
C GLN A 337 -1.61 12.63 -6.07
N GLN A 338 -0.74 12.14 -5.19
CA GLN A 338 -0.47 12.71 -3.87
C GLN A 338 0.92 12.29 -3.38
N GLU A 339 1.55 13.11 -2.56
CA GLU A 339 2.82 12.78 -1.90
C GLU A 339 2.77 13.12 -0.41
N TYR A 340 3.58 12.41 0.38
CA TYR A 340 3.80 12.68 1.78
C TYR A 340 5.27 12.44 2.14
N LEU A 341 5.94 13.48 2.65
CA LEU A 341 7.35 13.41 3.05
C LEU A 341 7.44 13.24 4.56
N VAL A 342 8.11 12.17 5.00
CA VAL A 342 8.23 11.82 6.41
C VAL A 342 9.68 11.79 6.82
N LYS A 343 10.01 12.50 7.90
CA LYS A 343 11.36 12.51 8.46
C LYS A 343 11.47 11.51 9.60
N TYR A 344 12.33 10.52 9.43
CA TYR A 344 12.70 9.54 10.44
C TYR A 344 14.04 9.96 11.06
N ILE A 345 14.16 9.86 12.37
CA ILE A 345 15.34 10.34 13.12
C ILE A 345 16.21 9.12 13.46
N GLU A 346 17.53 9.26 13.32
CA GLU A 346 18.54 8.22 13.60
C GLU A 346 18.60 7.74 15.06
#